data_AF-U6K8I2-F1
#
_entry.id   AF-U6K8I2-F1
#
_cell.length_a   1.000
_cell.length_b   1.000
_cell.length_c   1.000
_cell.angle_alpha   90.00
_cell.angle_beta   90.00
_cell.angle_gamma   90.00
#
_symmetry.space_group_name_H-M   'P 1'
#
loop_
_entity.id
_entity.type
_entity.pdbx_description
1 polymer ?
#
loop_
_entity_poly.entity_id
_entity_poly.type
_entity_poly.pdbx_seq_one_letter_code
_entity_poly.pdbx_strand_id
1 'polypeptide(L)'
;MGSKEGFELADKAIAKATRQGTWVLCKNVHLSLKWLQDLETNLHRGQAHTNFRLFLTMEYNPKVPATLVRASCTFVFEPPLGIKASLYRSYAMLFGASATRGTASRNAAHAQPVQAPAAARCRLQFLLAFLHAIILERRRYAPVGWCKLVLRSFIDYLFRPEAFESDFCLNMPTFGKGADASPADALRAPAELYKTHEQYLEWVDSLPTRDMPAADASPADALRAPAELYKTHEQYLEWVDSLPTRDMPAWIGFNARAEWLLAARQAQSCVTNWSTLLLRGKEEDLDFHSIAENILKKGLKRQKSAAAVDETEPDEAVPKTSWLTLLIPVVQACLTTLPDKLPILQRTDAMVQNPMFRCFERELAVGARLCKLIRESLGELLLVCKGELKITNSLRELASQISSSKVPPEWSQVYVSSQELTVKEWLEDFSRRLAQLAMVSREFGTTGEEDDAVQTEAAMHLLARQRDNGELTQWRIWLGGLFFPSAYLTATRQAVAQAKGWSLDDLAVEVIVGSSEAKDDQCFIITGLTVEGAAWNSTEACLDVTHTLASNLPPMVMRWYHKADGCKFKQPGVTYIATPLFLNRSRKDLVAFVDLPAHAQYPPSLWVQRGTAVLLWSDF
;
A
#
# COMPACT_ATOMS: atom_id res chain seq x y z
N MET A 1 -21.00 14.12 -18.92
CA MET A 1 -21.50 12.75 -19.15
C MET A 1 -21.95 12.16 -17.83
N GLY A 2 -22.96 11.27 -17.83
CA GLY A 2 -23.47 10.65 -16.58
C GLY A 2 -24.95 10.89 -16.27
N SER A 3 -25.69 11.61 -17.13
CA SER A 3 -27.15 11.76 -17.04
C SER A 3 -27.78 11.48 -18.41
N LYS A 4 -29.07 11.10 -18.44
CA LYS A 4 -29.79 10.84 -19.69
C LYS A 4 -29.82 12.06 -20.62
N GLU A 5 -30.11 13.23 -20.06
CA GLU A 5 -30.10 14.51 -20.80
C GLU A 5 -28.71 14.83 -21.36
N GLY A 6 -27.64 14.51 -20.61
CA GLY A 6 -26.27 14.71 -21.05
C GLY A 6 -25.90 13.88 -22.29
N PHE A 7 -26.49 12.70 -22.47
CA PHE A 7 -26.28 11.86 -23.66
C PHE A 7 -26.93 12.49 -24.90
N GLU A 8 -28.19 12.88 -24.79
CA GLU A 8 -28.92 13.48 -25.91
C GLU A 8 -28.30 14.80 -26.38
N LEU A 9 -27.86 15.64 -25.43
CA LEU A 9 -27.17 16.88 -25.75
C LEU A 9 -25.81 16.62 -26.41
N ALA A 10 -25.06 15.61 -25.94
CA ALA A 10 -23.80 15.23 -26.55
C ALA A 10 -23.99 14.75 -27.98
N ASP A 11 -24.96 13.88 -28.24
CA ASP A 11 -25.22 13.36 -29.60
C ASP A 11 -25.66 14.46 -30.55
N LYS A 12 -26.54 15.38 -30.11
CA LYS A 12 -26.94 16.56 -30.89
C LYS A 12 -25.75 17.47 -31.18
N ALA A 13 -24.89 17.73 -30.19
CA ALA A 13 -23.71 18.57 -30.34
C ALA A 13 -22.69 17.94 -31.30
N ILE A 14 -22.45 16.64 -31.20
CA ILE A 14 -21.57 15.88 -32.09
C ILE A 14 -22.13 15.92 -33.51
N ALA A 15 -23.41 15.58 -33.72
CA ALA A 15 -24.02 15.59 -35.05
C ALA A 15 -24.03 17.00 -35.70
N LYS A 16 -24.16 18.05 -34.90
CA LYS A 16 -24.02 19.44 -35.37
C LYS A 16 -22.57 19.75 -35.76
N ALA A 17 -21.63 19.38 -34.90
CA ALA A 17 -20.21 19.64 -35.10
C ALA A 17 -19.61 18.84 -36.27
N THR A 18 -20.04 17.60 -36.50
CA THR A 18 -19.65 16.77 -37.64
C THR A 18 -20.00 17.45 -38.97
N ARG A 19 -21.13 18.19 -39.02
CA ARG A 19 -21.58 18.94 -40.19
C ARG A 19 -20.90 20.31 -40.32
N GLN A 20 -20.70 21.01 -39.22
CA GLN A 20 -20.18 22.39 -39.20
C GLN A 20 -18.65 22.48 -39.11
N GLY A 21 -17.96 21.41 -38.76
CA GLY A 21 -16.52 21.40 -38.53
C GLY A 21 -16.08 22.03 -37.20
N THR A 22 -16.99 22.18 -36.23
CA THR A 22 -16.68 22.73 -34.89
C THR A 22 -16.13 21.65 -33.96
N TRP A 23 -15.63 22.04 -32.78
CA TRP A 23 -15.03 21.10 -31.83
C TRP A 23 -15.99 20.77 -30.70
N VAL A 24 -15.95 19.53 -30.22
CA VAL A 24 -16.78 19.05 -29.09
C VAL A 24 -15.89 18.38 -28.06
N LEU A 25 -16.11 18.71 -26.78
CA LEU A 25 -15.41 18.11 -25.64
C LEU A 25 -16.42 17.38 -24.74
N CYS A 26 -16.36 16.05 -24.74
CA CYS A 26 -17.13 15.21 -23.82
C CYS A 26 -16.27 14.87 -22.61
N LYS A 27 -16.66 15.37 -21.43
CA LYS A 27 -15.93 15.13 -20.18
C LYS A 27 -16.43 13.91 -19.43
N ASN A 28 -15.51 13.16 -18.83
CA ASN A 28 -15.75 12.02 -17.94
C ASN A 28 -16.53 10.87 -18.61
N VAL A 29 -16.15 10.53 -19.84
CA VAL A 29 -16.89 9.53 -20.65
C VAL A 29 -16.79 8.10 -20.07
N HIS A 30 -15.77 7.81 -19.24
CA HIS A 30 -15.61 6.53 -18.53
C HIS A 30 -16.79 6.19 -17.60
N LEU A 31 -17.58 7.18 -17.19
CA LEU A 31 -18.81 6.99 -16.40
C LEU A 31 -19.98 6.47 -17.24
N SER A 32 -19.85 6.36 -18.56
CA SER A 32 -20.95 6.10 -19.49
C SER A 32 -20.54 5.10 -20.59
N LEU A 33 -20.14 3.91 -20.16
CA LEU A 33 -19.58 2.86 -21.04
C LEU A 33 -20.53 2.41 -22.17
N LYS A 34 -21.85 2.32 -21.91
CA LYS A 34 -22.84 1.95 -22.93
C LYS A 34 -22.91 2.99 -24.05
N TRP A 35 -23.01 4.26 -23.68
CA TRP A 35 -23.03 5.36 -24.64
C TRP A 35 -21.74 5.42 -25.47
N LEU A 36 -20.58 5.06 -24.89
CA LEU A 36 -19.32 4.97 -25.65
C LEU A 36 -19.35 3.91 -26.76
N GLN A 37 -20.03 2.77 -26.55
CA GLN A 37 -20.20 1.74 -27.58
C GLN A 37 -21.09 2.23 -28.72
N ASP A 38 -22.16 2.97 -28.38
CA ASP A 38 -23.05 3.58 -29.36
C ASP A 38 -22.34 4.67 -30.15
N LEU A 39 -21.56 5.52 -29.47
CA LEU A 39 -20.74 6.56 -30.07
C LEU A 39 -19.71 5.97 -31.05
N GLU A 40 -19.02 4.90 -30.65
CA GLU A 40 -18.06 4.19 -31.50
C GLU A 40 -18.73 3.76 -32.81
N THR A 41 -19.90 3.13 -32.72
CA THR A 41 -20.65 2.68 -33.90
C THR A 41 -21.05 3.85 -34.80
N ASN A 42 -21.45 4.98 -34.21
CA ASN A 42 -21.85 6.17 -34.94
C ASN A 42 -20.68 6.88 -35.63
N LEU A 43 -19.50 6.91 -34.99
CA LEU A 43 -18.29 7.52 -35.57
C LEU A 43 -17.79 6.76 -36.80
N HIS A 44 -17.87 5.43 -36.80
CA HIS A 44 -17.45 4.62 -37.95
C HIS A 44 -18.39 4.75 -39.17
N ARG A 45 -19.64 5.16 -38.97
CA ARG A 45 -20.66 5.28 -40.03
C ARG A 45 -20.70 6.67 -40.67
N GLY A 46 -20.18 7.71 -40.02
CA GLY A 46 -20.32 9.10 -40.44
C GLY A 46 -19.17 9.63 -41.28
N GLN A 47 -19.46 10.31 -42.39
CA GLN A 47 -18.48 11.21 -43.02
C GLN A 47 -18.42 12.51 -42.22
N ALA A 48 -17.24 12.85 -41.71
CA ALA A 48 -17.02 14.04 -40.89
C ALA A 48 -16.35 15.17 -41.69
N HIS A 49 -16.70 16.41 -41.35
CA HIS A 49 -16.02 17.59 -41.88
C HIS A 49 -14.53 17.59 -41.49
N THR A 50 -13.64 18.06 -42.36
CA THR A 50 -12.17 18.02 -42.17
C THR A 50 -11.69 18.77 -40.91
N ASN A 51 -12.36 19.85 -40.55
CA ASN A 51 -12.05 20.66 -39.35
C ASN A 51 -12.68 20.13 -38.04
N PHE A 52 -13.56 19.13 -38.12
CA PHE A 52 -14.21 18.56 -36.93
C PHE A 52 -13.18 17.89 -36.01
N ARG A 53 -13.27 18.15 -34.71
CA ARG A 53 -12.47 17.48 -33.66
C ARG A 53 -13.37 17.08 -32.50
N LEU A 54 -13.26 15.81 -32.10
CA LEU A 54 -13.93 15.28 -30.92
C LEU A 54 -12.90 14.98 -29.85
N PHE A 55 -13.03 15.64 -28.70
CA PHE A 55 -12.20 15.41 -27.53
C PHE A 55 -12.99 14.64 -26.49
N LEU A 56 -12.42 13.54 -26.00
CA LEU A 56 -13.00 12.73 -24.94
C LEU A 56 -12.05 12.75 -23.74
N THR A 57 -12.53 13.17 -22.57
CA THR A 57 -11.75 13.06 -21.32
C THR A 57 -12.21 11.85 -20.52
N MET A 58 -11.25 11.04 -20.07
CA MET A 58 -11.53 9.86 -19.27
C MET A 58 -10.39 9.51 -18.32
N GLU A 59 -10.72 8.85 -17.23
CA GLU A 59 -9.76 8.10 -16.42
C GLU A 59 -9.56 6.71 -17.02
N TYR A 60 -8.46 6.05 -16.66
CA TYR A 60 -8.19 4.68 -17.11
C TYR A 60 -9.31 3.75 -16.64
N ASN A 61 -9.96 3.08 -17.59
CA ASN A 61 -10.98 2.09 -17.30
C ASN A 61 -10.88 0.94 -18.33
N PRO A 62 -10.60 -0.30 -17.91
CA PRO A 62 -10.37 -1.42 -18.82
C PRO A 62 -11.63 -1.83 -19.60
N LYS A 63 -12.81 -1.31 -19.23
CA LYS A 63 -14.08 -1.56 -19.93
C LYS A 63 -14.34 -0.59 -21.09
N VAL A 64 -13.48 0.40 -21.30
CA VAL A 64 -13.59 1.30 -22.46
C VAL A 64 -13.30 0.48 -23.73
N PRO A 65 -14.10 0.64 -24.80
CA PRO A 65 -13.88 -0.13 -26.03
C PRO A 65 -12.48 0.07 -26.62
N ALA A 66 -11.75 -1.02 -26.83
CA ALA A 66 -10.38 -0.98 -27.33
C ALA A 66 -10.29 -0.39 -28.76
N THR A 67 -11.31 -0.63 -29.59
CA THR A 67 -11.41 -0.06 -30.94
C THR A 67 -11.48 1.46 -30.91
N LEU A 68 -12.27 2.05 -29.98
CA LEU A 68 -12.36 3.49 -29.83
C LEU A 68 -11.00 4.09 -29.44
N VAL A 69 -10.27 3.44 -28.52
CA VAL A 69 -8.92 3.88 -28.13
C VAL A 69 -7.95 3.77 -29.31
N ARG A 70 -8.03 2.69 -30.10
CA ARG A 70 -7.19 2.48 -31.30
C ARG A 70 -7.48 3.50 -32.41
N ALA A 71 -8.74 3.91 -32.58
CA ALA A 71 -9.15 4.92 -33.55
C ALA A 71 -8.86 6.36 -33.09
N SER A 72 -8.53 6.56 -31.81
CA SER A 72 -8.32 7.88 -31.21
C SER A 72 -6.83 8.23 -31.10
N CYS A 73 -6.52 9.53 -31.21
CA CYS A 73 -5.21 10.03 -30.78
C CYS A 73 -5.21 10.14 -29.24
N THR A 74 -4.55 9.21 -28.57
CA THR A 74 -4.57 9.10 -27.11
C THR A 74 -3.49 9.97 -26.47
N PHE A 75 -3.90 10.87 -25.58
CA PHE A 75 -3.01 11.67 -24.75
C PHE A 75 -3.14 11.22 -23.29
N VAL A 76 -2.01 10.86 -22.67
CA VAL A 76 -1.95 10.47 -21.26
C VAL A 76 -1.52 11.68 -20.44
N PHE A 77 -2.36 12.09 -19.50
CA PHE A 77 -2.08 13.19 -18.58
C PHE A 77 -1.70 12.63 -17.21
N GLU A 78 -0.41 12.51 -16.97
CA GLU A 78 0.10 12.14 -15.66
C GLU A 78 0.49 13.39 -14.83
N PRO A 79 0.46 13.30 -13.49
CA PRO A 79 1.10 14.28 -12.63
C PRO A 79 2.59 14.44 -13.01
N PRO A 80 3.15 15.65 -12.92
CA PRO A 80 4.57 15.84 -13.20
C PRO A 80 5.39 15.05 -12.18
N LEU A 81 6.46 14.41 -12.64
CA LEU A 81 7.42 13.73 -11.78
C LEU A 81 8.50 14.73 -11.37
N GLY A 82 8.79 14.77 -10.09
CA GLY A 82 9.80 15.61 -9.49
C GLY A 82 9.30 16.99 -9.04
N ILE A 83 10.00 17.53 -8.04
CA ILE A 83 9.70 18.80 -7.38
C ILE A 83 9.77 19.94 -8.38
N LYS A 84 10.84 20.00 -9.19
CA LYS A 84 11.05 21.05 -10.20
C LYS A 84 9.89 21.12 -11.20
N ALA A 85 9.52 19.99 -11.81
CA ALA A 85 8.43 19.93 -12.79
C ALA A 85 7.06 20.24 -12.16
N SER A 86 6.84 19.81 -10.92
CA SER A 86 5.62 20.11 -10.16
C SER A 86 5.49 21.59 -9.82
N LEU A 87 6.59 22.25 -9.47
CA LEU A 87 6.64 23.70 -9.25
C LEU A 87 6.32 24.46 -10.52
N TYR A 88 6.94 24.14 -11.66
CA TYR A 88 6.58 24.77 -12.95
C TYR A 88 5.11 24.61 -13.30
N ARG A 89 4.55 23.40 -13.11
CA ARG A 89 3.13 23.16 -13.41
C ARG A 89 2.22 23.97 -12.48
N SER A 90 2.55 24.04 -11.20
CA SER A 90 1.79 24.82 -10.21
C SER A 90 1.84 26.31 -10.53
N TYR A 91 3.01 26.84 -10.90
CA TYR A 91 3.18 28.22 -11.36
C TYR A 91 2.45 28.51 -12.67
N ALA A 92 2.51 27.59 -13.66
CA ALA A 92 1.78 27.73 -14.92
C ALA A 92 0.26 27.75 -14.71
N MET A 93 -0.25 27.04 -13.70
CA MET A 93 -1.67 27.08 -13.34
C MET A 93 -2.07 28.37 -12.62
N LEU A 94 -1.21 28.88 -11.73
CA LEU A 94 -1.48 30.09 -10.95
C LEU A 94 -1.32 31.39 -11.75
N PHE A 95 -0.33 31.44 -12.65
CA PHE A 95 0.08 32.66 -13.36
C PHE A 95 -0.05 32.56 -14.89
N GLY A 96 -0.46 31.42 -15.42
CA GLY A 96 -0.59 31.15 -16.86
C GLY A 96 0.73 30.77 -17.54
N ALA A 97 0.64 30.04 -18.65
CA ALA A 97 1.80 29.50 -19.39
C ALA A 97 2.75 30.58 -19.97
N SER A 98 2.28 31.82 -20.09
CA SER A 98 3.08 32.96 -20.57
C SER A 98 4.01 33.54 -19.50
N ALA A 99 3.78 33.24 -18.21
CA ALA A 99 4.60 33.73 -17.10
C ALA A 99 5.80 32.80 -16.80
N THR A 100 5.77 31.55 -17.27
CA THR A 100 6.79 30.52 -16.97
C THR A 100 7.90 30.40 -18.01
N ARG A 101 7.77 31.07 -19.16
CA ARG A 101 8.85 31.20 -20.15
C ARG A 101 9.30 32.65 -20.06
N GLY A 102 10.59 32.90 -19.89
CA GLY A 102 11.20 34.23 -19.69
C GLY A 102 11.02 35.24 -20.84
N THR A 103 9.81 35.40 -21.38
CA THR A 103 9.42 36.58 -22.14
C THR A 103 9.21 37.70 -21.13
N ALA A 104 10.34 38.29 -20.72
CA ALA A 104 10.38 39.54 -20.02
C ALA A 104 9.44 40.55 -20.69
N SER A 105 8.47 41.06 -19.93
CA SER A 105 8.04 42.43 -20.18
C SER A 105 9.27 43.29 -20.02
N ARG A 106 9.74 43.90 -21.11
CA ARG A 106 10.93 44.76 -21.24
C ARG A 106 10.91 46.04 -20.38
N ASN A 107 10.07 46.10 -19.35
CA ASN A 107 9.91 47.25 -18.47
C ASN A 107 10.46 46.95 -17.06
N ALA A 108 11.67 46.38 -16.98
CA ALA A 108 12.40 46.18 -15.72
C ALA A 108 13.07 47.47 -15.19
N ALA A 109 12.87 48.63 -15.85
CA ALA A 109 13.52 49.88 -15.47
C ALA A 109 12.74 50.71 -14.42
N HIS A 110 11.51 50.31 -14.06
CA HIS A 110 10.69 51.02 -13.06
C HIS A 110 9.89 50.05 -12.16
N ALA A 111 10.55 49.00 -11.65
CA ALA A 111 9.95 48.16 -10.62
C ALA A 111 9.93 48.94 -9.29
N GLN A 112 8.81 49.59 -8.99
CA GLN A 112 8.55 50.12 -7.65
C GLN A 112 8.75 49.02 -6.59
N PRO A 113 9.24 49.35 -5.39
CA PRO A 113 9.38 48.38 -4.31
C PRO A 113 8.02 47.72 -4.06
N VAL A 114 7.97 46.40 -4.25
CA VAL A 114 6.79 45.58 -4.00
C VAL A 114 6.38 45.81 -2.54
N GLN A 115 5.19 46.36 -2.32
CA GLN A 115 4.63 46.58 -0.98
C GLN A 115 4.67 45.25 -0.21
N ALA A 116 5.03 45.28 1.07
CA ALA A 116 5.20 44.08 1.89
C ALA A 116 4.05 43.04 1.86
N PRO A 117 2.76 43.42 1.69
CA PRO A 117 1.67 42.45 1.53
C PRO A 117 1.77 41.59 0.25
N ALA A 118 2.39 42.10 -0.80
CA ALA A 118 2.56 41.40 -2.06
C ALA A 118 3.76 40.44 -2.03
N ALA A 119 4.86 40.80 -1.36
CA ALA A 119 5.99 39.88 -1.13
C ALA A 119 5.58 38.68 -0.24
N ALA A 120 4.82 38.94 0.83
CA ALA A 120 4.27 37.88 1.68
C ALA A 120 3.32 36.95 0.91
N ARG A 121 2.50 37.50 -0.01
CA ARG A 121 1.63 36.72 -0.90
C ARG A 121 2.43 35.85 -1.87
N CYS A 122 3.49 36.39 -2.47
CA CYS A 122 4.38 35.63 -3.35
C CYS A 122 5.01 34.44 -2.62
N ARG A 123 5.49 34.70 -1.39
CA ARG A 123 6.05 33.68 -0.50
C ARG A 123 5.03 32.59 -0.18
N LEU A 124 3.82 32.94 0.24
CA LEU A 124 2.78 31.97 0.57
C LEU A 124 2.38 31.10 -0.63
N GLN A 125 2.28 31.69 -1.82
CA GLN A 125 1.97 30.96 -3.05
C GLN A 125 3.10 30.00 -3.45
N PHE A 126 4.36 30.41 -3.30
CA PHE A 126 5.50 29.52 -3.51
C PHE A 126 5.49 28.34 -2.53
N LEU A 127 5.28 28.63 -1.25
CA LEU A 127 5.23 27.60 -0.20
C LEU A 127 4.12 26.59 -0.45
N LEU A 128 2.93 27.06 -0.85
CA LEU A 128 1.82 26.18 -1.23
C LEU A 128 2.17 25.31 -2.45
N ALA A 129 2.79 25.89 -3.48
CA ALA A 129 3.24 25.15 -4.65
C ALA A 129 4.33 24.11 -4.31
N PHE A 130 5.26 24.46 -3.41
CA PHE A 130 6.32 23.58 -2.93
C PHE A 130 5.78 22.44 -2.07
N LEU A 131 4.82 22.72 -1.19
CA LEU A 131 4.10 21.69 -0.44
C LEU A 131 3.37 20.72 -1.37
N HIS A 132 2.65 21.25 -2.35
CA HIS A 132 1.97 20.45 -3.37
C HIS A 132 2.97 19.56 -4.13
N ALA A 133 4.16 20.08 -4.46
CA ALA A 133 5.23 19.31 -5.06
C ALA A 133 5.74 18.17 -4.17
N ILE A 134 5.99 18.41 -2.88
CA ILE A 134 6.38 17.37 -1.92
C ILE A 134 5.30 16.29 -1.81
N ILE A 135 4.02 16.68 -1.72
CA ILE A 135 2.92 15.72 -1.60
C ILE A 135 2.85 14.80 -2.81
N LEU A 136 2.93 15.38 -4.01
CA LEU A 136 2.92 14.64 -5.26
C LEU A 136 4.11 13.69 -5.37
N GLU A 137 5.31 14.17 -5.05
CA GLU A 137 6.52 13.35 -5.12
C GLU A 137 6.49 12.23 -4.07
N ARG A 138 6.04 12.50 -2.84
CA ARG A 138 5.83 11.46 -1.82
C ARG A 138 4.81 10.41 -2.26
N ARG A 139 3.80 10.75 -3.07
CA ARG A 139 2.82 9.77 -3.61
C ARG A 139 3.46 8.72 -4.51
N ARG A 140 4.58 9.05 -5.17
CA ARG A 140 5.37 8.12 -5.97
C ARG A 140 5.94 6.96 -5.12
N TYR A 141 6.20 7.20 -3.83
CA TYR A 141 6.76 6.24 -2.87
C TYR A 141 5.70 5.51 -2.04
N ALA A 142 4.43 5.53 -2.46
CA ALA A 142 3.39 4.79 -1.75
C ALA A 142 3.75 3.29 -1.63
N PRO A 143 3.45 2.63 -0.50
CA PRO A 143 2.68 3.13 0.65
C PRO A 143 3.51 3.82 1.76
N VAL A 144 4.84 3.89 1.63
CA VAL A 144 5.72 4.58 2.61
C VAL A 144 5.54 6.09 2.54
N GLY A 145 5.46 6.61 1.31
CA GLY A 145 5.03 7.96 0.91
C GLY A 145 3.82 8.50 1.68
N TRP A 146 2.73 7.74 1.53
CA TRP A 146 1.42 8.01 2.08
C TRP A 146 0.67 6.70 2.29
N CYS A 147 0.09 6.53 3.48
CA CYS A 147 -1.07 5.66 3.69
C CYS A 147 -2.33 6.55 3.67
N LYS A 148 -3.51 6.01 3.31
CA LYS A 148 -4.80 6.76 3.32
C LYS A 148 -5.03 7.52 4.63
N LEU A 149 -4.59 6.97 5.77
CA LEU A 149 -4.66 7.59 7.10
C LEU A 149 -3.68 8.77 7.28
N VAL A 150 -2.48 8.66 6.71
CA VAL A 150 -1.46 9.74 6.74
C VAL A 150 -1.89 10.88 5.82
N LEU A 151 -2.43 10.56 4.63
CA LEU A 151 -2.98 11.56 3.71
C LEU A 151 -4.18 12.30 4.33
N ARG A 152 -5.10 11.60 4.99
CA ARG A 152 -6.25 12.22 5.66
C ARG A 152 -5.84 13.09 6.84
N SER A 153 -4.97 12.59 7.73
CA SER A 153 -4.47 13.39 8.88
C SER A 153 -3.70 14.62 8.43
N PHE A 154 -2.98 14.52 7.31
CA PHE A 154 -2.22 15.61 6.73
C PHE A 154 -3.12 16.63 6.00
N ILE A 155 -4.14 16.19 5.27
CA ILE A 155 -5.17 17.05 4.65
C ILE A 155 -6.00 17.76 5.73
N ASP A 156 -6.48 17.03 6.74
CA ASP A 156 -7.25 17.57 7.87
C ASP A 156 -6.42 18.58 8.70
N TYR A 157 -5.09 18.47 8.68
CA TYR A 157 -4.17 19.43 9.27
C TYR A 157 -3.97 20.67 8.37
N LEU A 158 -3.85 20.48 7.06
CA LEU A 158 -3.67 21.53 6.03
C LEU A 158 -4.82 22.54 5.95
N PHE A 159 -6.04 22.12 6.29
CA PHE A 159 -7.26 22.95 6.22
C PHE A 159 -7.69 23.52 7.58
N ARG A 160 -6.84 23.42 8.60
CA ARG A 160 -7.06 24.11 9.88
C ARG A 160 -6.74 25.61 9.75
N PRO A 161 -7.52 26.51 10.38
CA PRO A 161 -7.22 27.94 10.40
C PRO A 161 -5.82 28.27 10.92
N GLU A 162 -5.29 27.45 11.84
CA GLU A 162 -3.96 27.60 12.44
C GLU A 162 -2.82 27.17 11.51
N ALA A 163 -3.10 26.47 10.40
CA ALA A 163 -2.10 26.04 9.42
C ALA A 163 -1.74 27.13 8.39
N PHE A 164 -2.46 28.26 8.41
CA PHE A 164 -2.26 29.40 7.52
C PHE A 164 -1.57 30.61 8.21
N GLU A 165 -1.07 30.44 9.44
CA GLU A 165 -0.16 31.40 10.05
C GLU A 165 1.26 31.25 9.49
N SER A 166 2.05 32.33 9.59
CA SER A 166 3.34 32.56 8.90
C SER A 166 4.47 31.55 9.13
N ASP A 167 4.22 30.49 9.90
CA ASP A 167 5.16 29.42 10.24
C ASP A 167 5.21 28.29 9.21
N PHE A 168 4.51 28.43 8.08
CA PHE A 168 4.60 27.47 7.00
C PHE A 168 5.90 27.65 6.19
N CYS A 169 7.08 27.40 6.77
CA CYS A 169 8.35 27.27 6.06
C CYS A 169 9.13 26.02 6.51
N LEU A 170 9.27 25.07 5.58
CA LEU A 170 10.34 24.05 5.45
C LEU A 170 10.64 23.12 6.64
N ASN A 171 9.77 23.06 7.65
CA ASN A 171 9.68 21.94 8.57
C ASN A 171 8.22 21.47 8.59
N MET A 172 7.98 20.20 8.23
CA MET A 172 6.84 19.49 8.81
C MET A 172 6.97 19.63 10.33
N PRO A 173 5.94 20.10 11.07
CA PRO A 173 6.11 20.59 12.43
C PRO A 173 6.86 19.59 13.32
N THR A 174 8.03 20.02 13.79
CA THR A 174 8.67 19.49 14.98
C THR A 174 7.80 19.84 16.17
N PHE A 175 7.01 18.89 16.68
CA PHE A 175 6.49 18.99 18.04
C PHE A 175 7.38 18.14 18.95
N GLY A 176 8.18 18.81 19.78
CA GLY A 176 9.01 18.18 20.81
C GLY A 176 9.21 19.15 21.98
N LYS A 177 8.74 18.72 23.15
CA LYS A 177 8.56 19.46 24.42
C LYS A 177 9.87 19.94 25.07
N GLY A 178 9.77 21.00 25.88
CA GLY A 178 10.71 21.35 26.94
C GLY A 178 10.06 22.24 28.02
N ALA A 179 9.75 21.61 29.17
CA ALA A 179 9.49 22.07 30.54
C ALA A 179 8.78 23.42 30.87
N ASP A 180 7.71 23.28 31.68
CA ASP A 180 7.16 24.20 32.69
C ASP A 180 6.39 25.48 32.30
N ALA A 181 5.89 25.57 31.07
CA ALA A 181 4.85 26.55 30.72
C ALA A 181 3.75 25.92 29.86
N SER A 182 2.49 26.34 30.09
CA SER A 182 1.34 25.91 29.30
C SER A 182 1.57 26.24 27.80
N PRO A 183 1.33 25.30 26.85
CA PRO A 183 1.56 25.52 25.41
C PRO A 183 0.74 26.67 24.79
N ALA A 184 -0.25 27.18 25.50
CA ALA A 184 -1.10 28.29 25.03
C ALA A 184 -0.50 29.67 25.30
N ASP A 185 0.49 29.78 26.21
CA ASP A 185 1.02 31.07 26.66
C ASP A 185 2.39 31.42 26.06
N ALA A 186 3.18 30.43 25.63
CA ALA A 186 4.47 30.64 24.96
C ALA A 186 4.37 30.90 23.44
N LEU A 187 3.20 30.64 22.85
CA LEU A 187 2.86 30.89 21.45
C LEU A 187 1.94 32.10 21.25
N ARG A 188 1.63 32.85 22.33
CA ARG A 188 1.13 34.21 22.14
C ARG A 188 2.33 35.09 21.79
N ALA A 189 2.31 35.67 20.60
CA ALA A 189 3.00 36.93 20.39
C ALA A 189 2.67 37.84 21.59
N PRO A 190 3.64 38.54 22.20
CA PRO A 190 3.34 39.54 23.23
C PRO A 190 2.17 40.37 22.70
N ALA A 191 1.11 40.58 23.48
CA ALA A 191 -0.10 41.25 22.98
C ALA A 191 0.18 42.65 22.37
N GLU A 192 1.38 43.18 22.61
CA GLU A 192 1.89 44.43 22.06
C GLU A 192 2.53 44.33 20.66
N LEU A 193 2.82 43.12 20.15
CA LEU A 193 3.53 42.88 18.86
C LEU A 193 2.65 43.12 17.61
N TYR A 194 1.35 43.35 17.80
CA TYR A 194 0.40 43.64 16.72
C TYR A 194 0.33 45.13 16.34
N LYS A 195 1.16 45.99 16.94
CA LYS A 195 1.05 47.45 16.77
C LYS A 195 1.69 47.96 15.47
N THR A 196 2.75 47.35 14.94
CA THR A 196 3.38 47.77 13.67
C THR A 196 4.01 46.61 12.89
N HIS A 197 3.95 46.71 11.56
CA HIS A 197 4.45 45.71 10.61
C HIS A 197 5.97 45.45 10.69
N GLU A 198 6.74 46.45 11.13
CA GLU A 198 8.21 46.39 11.21
C GLU A 198 8.73 45.51 12.36
N GLN A 199 8.06 45.53 13.52
CA GLN A 199 8.45 44.71 14.69
C GLN A 199 8.17 43.22 14.47
N TYR A 200 7.15 42.91 13.66
CA TYR A 200 6.85 41.55 13.24
C TYR A 200 7.91 41.00 12.29
N LEU A 201 8.45 41.84 11.39
CA LEU A 201 9.54 41.45 10.49
C LEU A 201 10.86 41.23 11.26
N GLU A 202 11.19 42.07 12.26
CA GLU A 202 12.36 41.85 13.13
C GLU A 202 12.25 40.54 13.94
N TRP A 203 11.06 40.19 14.41
CA TRP A 203 10.83 38.91 15.10
C TRP A 203 10.98 37.72 14.15
N VAL A 204 10.44 37.81 12.92
CA VAL A 204 10.61 36.79 11.88
C VAL A 204 12.07 36.61 11.49
N ASP A 205 12.85 37.70 11.42
CA ASP A 205 14.29 37.68 11.14
C ASP A 205 15.13 37.19 12.34
N SER A 206 14.56 37.19 13.55
CA SER A 206 15.18 36.62 14.76
C SER A 206 14.96 35.11 14.93
N LEU A 207 14.10 34.50 14.11
CA LEU A 207 13.86 33.06 14.13
C LEU A 207 15.08 32.33 13.54
N PRO A 208 15.66 31.35 14.26
CA PRO A 208 16.85 30.67 13.78
C PRO A 208 16.56 29.89 12.48
N THR A 209 17.36 30.12 11.45
CA THR A 209 17.42 29.29 10.24
C THR A 209 17.90 27.91 10.63
N ARG A 210 16.99 26.93 10.64
CA ARG A 210 17.33 25.55 10.93
C ARG A 210 17.46 24.78 9.63
N ASP A 211 18.70 24.50 9.24
CA ASP A 211 19.02 23.57 8.16
C ASP A 211 18.38 22.21 8.44
N MET A 212 17.87 21.58 7.37
CA MET A 212 17.47 20.17 7.37
C MET A 212 18.65 19.31 7.87
N PRO A 213 18.54 18.57 8.98
CA PRO A 213 19.47 17.49 9.23
C PRO A 213 19.12 16.36 8.26
N ALA A 214 19.69 16.41 7.05
CA ALA A 214 19.81 15.23 6.22
C ALA A 214 20.82 14.33 6.93
N ALA A 215 20.36 13.48 7.86
CA ALA A 215 21.21 12.58 8.62
C ALA A 215 22.07 11.67 7.71
N ASP A 216 21.71 11.55 6.43
CA ASP A 216 22.32 10.63 5.47
C ASP A 216 22.82 11.28 4.15
N ALA A 217 22.75 12.62 3.99
CA ALA A 217 23.18 13.29 2.76
C ALA A 217 24.36 14.23 3.01
N SER A 218 25.32 14.26 2.08
CA SER A 218 26.38 15.27 2.09
C SER A 218 25.73 16.66 2.17
N PRO A 219 26.30 17.65 2.89
CA PRO A 219 25.75 19.00 2.95
C PRO A 219 25.59 19.70 1.59
N ALA A 220 26.16 19.11 0.51
CA ALA A 220 25.97 19.50 -0.88
C ALA A 220 24.64 18.99 -1.50
N ASP A 221 24.02 17.95 -0.94
CA ASP A 221 22.83 17.28 -1.46
C ASP A 221 21.52 17.70 -0.75
N ALA A 222 21.64 18.45 0.35
CA ALA A 222 20.51 18.98 1.11
C ALA A 222 19.84 20.14 0.35
N LEU A 223 18.51 20.08 0.21
CA LEU A 223 17.73 21.15 -0.38
C LEU A 223 17.70 22.34 0.58
N ARG A 224 18.45 23.40 0.26
CA ARG A 224 18.50 24.61 1.08
C ARG A 224 17.38 25.56 0.71
N ALA A 225 16.80 26.18 1.74
CA ALA A 225 15.93 27.33 1.54
C ALA A 225 16.71 28.42 0.78
N PRO A 226 16.07 29.20 -0.10
CA PRO A 226 16.73 30.34 -0.70
C PRO A 226 17.23 31.31 0.38
N ALA A 227 18.48 31.77 0.23
CA ALA A 227 19.19 32.57 1.24
C ALA A 227 18.55 33.94 1.51
N GLU A 228 17.70 34.42 0.60
CA GLU A 228 16.83 35.56 0.81
C GLU A 228 15.41 35.15 0.40
N LEU A 229 14.43 35.36 1.28
CA LEU A 229 13.02 35.10 0.99
C LEU A 229 12.56 36.05 -0.11
N TYR A 230 12.64 35.58 -1.35
CA TYR A 230 12.41 36.34 -2.57
C TYR A 230 11.13 37.17 -2.56
N LYS A 231 11.21 38.36 -3.15
CA LYS A 231 10.10 39.34 -3.16
C LYS A 231 9.18 39.17 -4.38
N THR A 232 9.63 38.49 -5.43
CA THR A 232 8.90 38.31 -6.69
C THR A 232 8.87 36.85 -7.15
N HIS A 233 7.87 36.50 -7.95
CA HIS A 233 7.73 35.16 -8.54
C HIS A 233 8.87 34.77 -9.49
N GLU A 234 9.48 35.74 -10.16
CA GLU A 234 10.59 35.51 -11.09
C GLU A 234 11.83 34.96 -10.35
N GLN A 235 12.13 35.53 -9.18
CA GLN A 235 13.23 35.07 -8.33
C GLN A 235 12.98 33.65 -7.79
N TYR A 236 11.72 33.32 -7.43
CA TYR A 236 11.35 31.94 -7.08
C TYR A 236 11.53 30.99 -8.27
N LEU A 237 11.18 31.40 -9.50
CA LEU A 237 11.38 30.59 -10.70
C LEU A 237 12.87 30.40 -11.04
N GLU A 238 13.70 31.42 -10.87
CA GLU A 238 15.17 31.32 -11.04
C GLU A 238 15.79 30.32 -10.05
N TRP A 239 15.29 30.31 -8.80
CA TRP A 239 15.67 29.28 -7.84
C TRP A 239 15.20 27.89 -8.29
N VAL A 240 13.98 27.74 -8.81
CA VAL A 240 13.50 26.46 -9.38
C VAL A 240 14.37 26.02 -10.55
N ASP A 241 14.83 26.95 -11.40
CA ASP A 241 15.77 26.69 -12.49
C ASP A 241 17.11 26.16 -11.98
N SER A 242 17.58 26.65 -10.83
CA SER A 242 18.83 26.19 -10.18
C SER A 242 18.75 24.77 -9.61
N LEU A 243 17.54 24.23 -9.40
CA LEU A 243 17.37 22.86 -8.89
C LEU A 243 17.88 21.83 -9.92
N PRO A 244 18.57 20.77 -9.46
CA PRO A 244 19.02 19.70 -10.35
C PRO A 244 17.81 18.95 -10.94
N THR A 245 18.00 18.40 -12.13
CA THR A 245 16.94 17.68 -12.86
C THR A 245 16.54 16.35 -12.21
N ARG A 246 17.44 15.77 -11.41
CA ARG A 246 17.21 14.52 -10.69
C ARG A 246 16.91 14.83 -9.23
N ASP A 247 15.70 14.46 -8.82
CA ASP A 247 15.26 14.55 -7.44
C ASP A 247 15.95 13.51 -6.55
N MET A 248 16.10 13.86 -5.27
CA MET A 248 16.59 12.95 -4.24
C MET A 248 15.50 12.67 -3.20
N PRO A 249 15.31 11.40 -2.78
CA PRO A 249 14.41 11.06 -1.68
C PRO A 249 14.63 11.85 -0.39
N ALA A 250 15.86 12.27 -0.13
CA ALA A 250 16.22 13.06 1.03
C ALA A 250 15.44 14.38 1.08
N TRP A 251 15.10 14.98 -0.07
CA TRP A 251 14.35 16.23 -0.15
C TRP A 251 12.92 16.10 0.38
N ILE A 252 12.37 14.89 0.36
CA ILE A 252 11.04 14.58 0.90
C ILE A 252 11.12 13.87 2.24
N GLY A 253 12.30 13.80 2.87
CA GLY A 253 12.51 13.19 4.19
C GLY A 253 12.63 11.66 4.18
N PHE A 254 12.91 11.04 3.02
CA PHE A 254 13.19 9.62 2.92
C PHE A 254 14.69 9.31 2.88
N ASN A 255 15.02 8.05 3.14
CA ASN A 255 16.39 7.56 2.94
C ASN A 255 16.76 7.60 1.44
N ALA A 256 18.05 7.78 1.14
CA ALA A 256 18.52 7.81 -0.26
C ALA A 256 18.21 6.52 -1.04
N ARG A 257 18.04 5.38 -0.34
CA ARG A 257 17.70 4.08 -0.94
C ARG A 257 16.22 3.93 -1.30
N ALA A 258 15.34 4.87 -0.96
CA ALA A 258 13.93 4.80 -1.33
C ALA A 258 13.72 4.78 -2.86
N GLU A 259 14.56 5.49 -3.63
CA GLU A 259 14.55 5.40 -5.10
C GLU A 259 14.90 3.99 -5.59
N TRP A 260 15.78 3.26 -4.90
CA TRP A 260 16.16 1.91 -5.31
C TRP A 260 14.98 0.95 -5.17
N LEU A 261 14.18 1.07 -4.11
CA LEU A 261 12.96 0.28 -3.93
C LEU A 261 11.96 0.53 -5.06
N LEU A 262 11.76 1.81 -5.38
CA LEU A 262 10.85 2.21 -6.44
C LEU A 262 11.32 1.68 -7.80
N ALA A 263 12.61 1.84 -8.11
CA ALA A 263 13.22 1.33 -9.33
C ALA A 263 13.11 -0.21 -9.42
N ALA A 264 13.34 -0.93 -8.32
CA ALA A 264 13.20 -2.38 -8.27
C ALA A 264 11.76 -2.83 -8.55
N ARG A 265 10.75 -2.17 -7.93
CA ARG A 265 9.33 -2.44 -8.20
C ARG A 265 8.94 -2.16 -9.65
N GLN A 266 9.41 -1.05 -10.20
CA GLN A 266 9.18 -0.72 -11.61
C GLN A 266 9.81 -1.75 -12.53
N ALA A 267 11.05 -2.17 -12.26
CA ALA A 267 11.72 -3.22 -13.00
C ALA A 267 10.95 -4.55 -12.93
N GLN A 268 10.49 -4.96 -11.75
CA GLN A 268 9.68 -6.16 -11.58
C GLN A 268 8.36 -6.06 -12.37
N SER A 269 7.65 -4.93 -12.30
CA SER A 269 6.44 -4.70 -13.10
C SER A 269 6.71 -4.76 -14.60
N CYS A 270 7.82 -4.18 -15.08
CA CYS A 270 8.24 -4.28 -16.47
C CYS A 270 8.50 -5.72 -16.90
N VAL A 271 9.20 -6.50 -16.06
CA VAL A 271 9.47 -7.93 -16.31
C VAL A 271 8.17 -8.72 -16.35
N THR A 272 7.23 -8.47 -15.43
CA THR A 272 5.91 -9.11 -15.46
C THR A 272 5.11 -8.72 -16.69
N ASN A 273 5.11 -7.45 -17.10
CA ASN A 273 4.44 -7.02 -18.32
C ASN A 273 5.06 -7.70 -19.55
N TRP A 274 6.40 -7.79 -19.62
CA TRP A 274 7.10 -8.49 -20.69
C TRP A 274 6.79 -9.99 -20.70
N SER A 275 6.76 -10.64 -19.53
CA SER A 275 6.41 -12.06 -19.45
C SER A 275 4.96 -12.30 -19.90
N THR A 276 4.02 -11.43 -19.54
CA THR A 276 2.63 -11.53 -20.01
C THR A 276 2.51 -11.32 -21.52
N LEU A 277 3.28 -10.40 -22.10
CA LEU A 277 3.34 -10.20 -23.55
C LEU A 277 3.95 -11.42 -24.27
N LEU A 278 5.02 -11.99 -23.73
CA LEU A 278 5.65 -13.20 -24.27
C LEU A 278 4.73 -14.42 -24.19
N LEU A 279 3.99 -14.58 -23.09
CA LEU A 279 3.03 -15.68 -22.94
C LEU A 279 1.86 -15.51 -23.91
N ARG A 280 1.31 -14.31 -24.06
CA ARG A 280 0.24 -14.03 -25.02
C ARG A 280 0.69 -14.14 -26.48
N GLY A 281 1.92 -13.74 -26.79
CA GLY A 281 2.51 -13.94 -28.12
C GLY A 281 2.69 -15.42 -28.45
N LYS A 282 2.95 -16.27 -27.45
CA LYS A 282 2.98 -17.74 -27.60
C LYS A 282 1.59 -18.38 -27.62
N GLU A 283 0.57 -17.72 -27.07
CA GLU A 283 -0.83 -18.15 -27.21
C GLU A 283 -1.35 -17.95 -28.64
N GLU A 284 -0.87 -16.93 -29.37
CA GLU A 284 -1.16 -16.78 -30.81
C GLU A 284 -0.54 -17.92 -31.66
N ASP A 285 0.60 -18.48 -31.25
CA ASP A 285 1.13 -19.73 -31.86
C ASP A 285 0.32 -20.99 -31.45
N LEU A 286 -0.51 -20.90 -30.41
CA LEU A 286 -1.35 -21.96 -29.85
C LEU A 286 -2.86 -21.65 -30.02
N ASP A 287 -3.20 -20.92 -31.08
CA ASP A 287 -4.48 -20.24 -31.25
C ASP A 287 -5.69 -21.19 -31.11
N PHE A 288 -6.34 -21.10 -29.95
CA PHE A 288 -7.50 -21.89 -29.52
C PHE A 288 -8.72 -21.75 -30.45
N HIS A 289 -8.78 -20.66 -31.23
CA HIS A 289 -9.83 -20.47 -32.24
C HIS A 289 -9.62 -21.36 -33.47
N SER A 290 -8.38 -21.60 -33.90
CA SER A 290 -8.09 -22.42 -35.09
C SER A 290 -8.43 -23.91 -34.87
N ILE A 291 -8.22 -24.42 -33.65
CA ILE A 291 -8.51 -25.81 -33.26
C ILE A 291 -10.02 -26.01 -33.08
N ALA A 292 -10.71 -25.06 -32.43
CA ALA A 292 -12.17 -25.12 -32.28
C ALA A 292 -12.89 -24.99 -33.64
N GLU A 293 -12.43 -24.13 -34.54
CA GLU A 293 -12.99 -23.99 -35.89
C GLU A 293 -12.73 -25.24 -36.77
N ASN A 294 -11.56 -25.88 -36.62
CA ASN A 294 -11.24 -27.13 -37.31
C ASN A 294 -12.05 -28.33 -36.79
N ILE A 295 -12.35 -28.39 -35.49
CA ILE A 295 -13.22 -29.41 -34.89
C ILE A 295 -14.68 -29.19 -35.32
N LEU A 296 -15.16 -27.95 -35.36
CA LEU A 296 -16.51 -27.60 -35.85
C LEU A 296 -16.68 -27.83 -37.36
N LYS A 297 -15.67 -27.53 -38.18
CA LYS A 297 -15.68 -27.81 -39.63
C LYS A 297 -15.59 -29.30 -39.98
N LYS A 298 -14.89 -30.11 -39.16
CA LYS A 298 -14.88 -31.58 -39.30
C LYS A 298 -16.18 -32.23 -38.81
N GLY A 299 -16.86 -31.63 -37.82
CA GLY A 299 -18.17 -32.09 -37.34
C GLY A 299 -19.32 -31.88 -38.34
N LEU A 300 -19.30 -30.79 -39.12
CA LEU A 300 -20.35 -30.49 -40.10
C LEU A 300 -20.23 -31.23 -41.44
N LYS A 301 -19.08 -31.83 -41.76
CA LYS A 301 -18.91 -32.62 -43.00
C LYS A 301 -19.32 -34.10 -42.85
N ARG A 302 -19.65 -34.56 -41.64
CA ARG A 302 -19.97 -35.97 -41.36
C ARG A 302 -21.48 -36.30 -41.32
N GLN A 303 -22.33 -35.35 -41.76
CA GLN A 303 -23.76 -35.58 -42.02
C GLN A 303 -24.13 -35.14 -43.44
N LYS A 304 -23.57 -35.80 -44.46
CA LYS A 304 -24.16 -35.92 -45.81
C LYS A 304 -23.35 -36.88 -46.69
N SER A 305 -23.41 -38.17 -46.39
CA SER A 305 -23.38 -39.24 -47.39
C SER A 305 -23.55 -40.59 -46.70
N ALA A 306 -24.71 -41.19 -46.92
CA ALA A 306 -24.94 -42.61 -46.70
C ALA A 306 -24.36 -43.38 -47.90
N ALA A 307 -23.53 -44.41 -47.63
CA ALA A 307 -23.43 -45.69 -48.32
C ALA A 307 -22.02 -46.31 -48.16
N ALA A 308 -22.00 -47.64 -48.03
CA ALA A 308 -20.88 -48.58 -48.17
C ALA A 308 -20.00 -48.89 -46.93
N VAL A 309 -20.37 -50.00 -46.30
CA VAL A 309 -19.61 -51.17 -45.81
C VAL A 309 -18.07 -51.12 -45.77
N ASP A 310 -17.56 -51.52 -44.60
CA ASP A 310 -16.46 -52.46 -44.31
C ASP A 310 -15.16 -51.97 -43.66
N GLU A 311 -14.70 -52.88 -42.80
CA GLU A 311 -13.37 -53.11 -42.22
C GLU A 311 -12.86 -52.28 -41.01
N THR A 312 -12.49 -53.08 -40.02
CA THR A 312 -11.79 -52.83 -38.75
C THR A 312 -10.41 -52.21 -38.91
N GLU A 313 -10.12 -51.13 -38.17
CA GLU A 313 -8.78 -50.78 -37.70
C GLU A 313 -8.83 -50.08 -36.32
N PRO A 314 -7.75 -50.17 -35.50
CA PRO A 314 -7.79 -50.07 -34.04
C PRO A 314 -7.67 -48.64 -33.49
N ASP A 315 -8.03 -48.50 -32.20
CA ASP A 315 -7.89 -47.32 -31.32
C ASP A 315 -6.80 -46.31 -31.72
N GLU A 316 -7.19 -45.26 -32.45
CA GLU A 316 -6.40 -44.03 -32.50
C GLU A 316 -6.57 -43.25 -31.19
N ALA A 317 -5.50 -43.25 -30.40
CA ALA A 317 -5.36 -42.47 -29.18
C ALA A 317 -5.73 -40.99 -29.41
N VAL A 318 -6.74 -40.52 -28.68
CA VAL A 318 -7.10 -39.11 -28.49
C VAL A 318 -5.83 -38.31 -28.12
N PRO A 319 -5.60 -37.10 -28.66
CA PRO A 319 -4.33 -36.39 -28.48
C PRO A 319 -4.03 -36.14 -27.00
N LYS A 320 -2.99 -36.81 -26.50
CA LYS A 320 -2.37 -36.57 -25.20
C LYS A 320 -1.63 -35.22 -25.27
N THR A 321 -2.27 -34.18 -24.77
CA THR A 321 -1.73 -33.14 -23.87
C THR A 321 -2.71 -31.97 -23.83
N SER A 322 -3.77 -32.10 -23.02
CA SER A 322 -4.52 -30.92 -22.59
C SER A 322 -3.60 -30.09 -21.69
N TRP A 323 -3.54 -28.77 -21.82
CA TRP A 323 -2.74 -27.90 -20.92
C TRP A 323 -3.04 -28.15 -19.43
N LEU A 324 -4.22 -28.69 -19.11
CA LEU A 324 -4.61 -29.15 -17.78
C LEU A 324 -3.70 -30.27 -17.24
N THR A 325 -3.12 -31.13 -18.08
CA THR A 325 -2.17 -32.16 -17.64
C THR A 325 -0.85 -31.55 -17.16
N LEU A 326 -0.50 -30.35 -17.61
CA LEU A 326 0.67 -29.60 -17.12
C LEU A 326 0.48 -29.04 -15.71
N LEU A 327 -0.78 -28.89 -15.26
CA LEU A 327 -1.10 -28.42 -13.91
C LEU A 327 -1.00 -29.50 -12.84
N ILE A 328 -1.02 -30.79 -13.21
CA ILE A 328 -0.95 -31.91 -12.28
C ILE A 328 0.18 -31.77 -11.26
N PRO A 329 1.47 -31.60 -11.67
CA PRO A 329 2.57 -31.49 -10.70
C PRO A 329 2.44 -30.24 -9.81
N VAL A 330 1.89 -29.14 -10.33
CA VAL A 330 1.69 -27.89 -9.57
C VAL A 330 0.63 -28.08 -8.49
N VAL A 331 -0.51 -28.66 -8.86
CA VAL A 331 -1.63 -28.93 -7.93
C VAL A 331 -1.22 -29.94 -6.87
N GLN A 332 -0.48 -30.98 -7.25
CA GLN A 332 0.08 -31.95 -6.29
C GLN A 332 1.05 -31.29 -5.31
N ALA A 333 1.97 -30.46 -5.80
CA ALA A 333 2.87 -29.71 -4.92
C ALA A 333 2.10 -28.80 -3.95
N CYS A 334 1.07 -28.09 -4.42
CA CYS A 334 0.20 -27.27 -3.57
C CYS A 334 -0.49 -28.10 -2.47
N LEU A 335 -1.03 -29.28 -2.82
CA LEU A 335 -1.65 -30.18 -1.83
C LEU A 335 -0.65 -30.67 -0.78
N THR A 336 0.60 -30.96 -1.17
CA THR A 336 1.65 -31.40 -0.22
C THR A 336 2.10 -30.31 0.76
N THR A 337 1.90 -29.03 0.44
CA THR A 337 2.27 -27.93 1.36
C THR A 337 1.27 -27.74 2.51
N LEU A 338 0.06 -28.30 2.41
CA LEU A 338 -1.01 -28.10 3.36
C LEU A 338 -1.13 -29.30 4.31
N PRO A 339 -1.38 -29.08 5.62
CA PRO A 339 -1.63 -30.17 6.54
C PRO A 339 -2.91 -30.94 6.17
N ASP A 340 -2.94 -32.24 6.45
CA ASP A 340 -4.09 -33.10 6.17
C ASP A 340 -5.22 -32.92 7.19
N LYS A 341 -4.87 -32.71 8.47
CA LYS A 341 -5.79 -32.45 9.58
C LYS A 341 -5.20 -31.38 10.49
N LEU A 342 -6.10 -30.56 11.05
CA LEU A 342 -5.77 -29.57 12.07
C LEU A 342 -6.28 -30.04 13.43
N PRO A 343 -5.63 -29.63 14.53
CA PRO A 343 -6.07 -30.01 15.86
C PRO A 343 -7.48 -29.47 16.16
N ILE A 344 -8.18 -30.15 17.05
CA ILE A 344 -9.49 -29.72 17.56
C ILE A 344 -9.32 -29.46 19.05
N LEU A 345 -9.66 -28.25 19.48
CA LEU A 345 -9.60 -27.85 20.88
C LEU A 345 -10.75 -28.50 21.66
N GLN A 346 -10.43 -29.04 22.84
CA GLN A 346 -11.47 -29.54 23.74
C GLN A 346 -12.16 -28.39 24.46
N ARG A 347 -13.50 -28.39 24.40
CA ARG A 347 -14.33 -27.41 25.11
C ARG A 347 -14.63 -27.90 26.52
N THR A 348 -14.09 -27.21 27.52
CA THR A 348 -14.49 -27.34 28.92
C THR A 348 -15.04 -26.01 29.42
N ASP A 349 -15.92 -26.05 30.43
CA ASP A 349 -16.60 -24.84 30.93
C ASP A 349 -15.63 -23.75 31.39
N ALA A 350 -14.50 -24.14 32.00
CA ALA A 350 -13.44 -23.22 32.41
C ALA A 350 -12.71 -22.60 31.21
N MET A 351 -12.43 -23.37 30.16
CA MET A 351 -11.74 -22.89 28.96
C MET A 351 -12.61 -21.93 28.15
N VAL A 352 -13.92 -22.16 28.08
CA VAL A 352 -14.85 -21.27 27.37
C VAL A 352 -14.92 -19.88 28.02
N GLN A 353 -14.70 -19.77 29.33
CA GLN A 353 -14.62 -18.47 30.00
C GLN A 353 -13.31 -17.73 29.70
N ASN A 354 -12.22 -18.43 29.38
CA ASN A 354 -10.95 -17.82 29.04
C ASN A 354 -11.05 -17.06 27.69
N PRO A 355 -10.80 -15.73 27.67
CA PRO A 355 -10.81 -14.94 26.43
C PRO A 355 -9.80 -15.42 25.38
N MET A 356 -8.61 -15.88 25.81
CA MET A 356 -7.55 -16.36 24.92
C MET A 356 -7.95 -17.64 24.21
N PHE A 357 -8.54 -18.59 24.93
CA PHE A 357 -9.08 -19.83 24.36
C PHE A 357 -10.11 -19.54 23.27
N ARG A 358 -11.09 -18.66 23.56
CA ARG A 358 -12.12 -18.24 22.58
C ARG A 358 -11.53 -17.61 21.33
N CYS A 359 -10.46 -16.83 21.48
CA CYS A 359 -9.75 -16.23 20.35
C CYS A 359 -9.10 -17.31 19.46
N PHE A 360 -8.30 -18.20 20.05
CA PHE A 360 -7.60 -19.24 19.28
C PHE A 360 -8.54 -20.30 18.71
N GLU A 361 -9.62 -20.64 19.40
CA GLU A 361 -10.65 -21.53 18.87
C GLU A 361 -11.27 -20.97 17.59
N ARG A 362 -11.61 -19.68 17.58
CA ARG A 362 -12.16 -19.01 16.41
C ARG A 362 -11.16 -18.99 15.26
N GLU A 363 -9.89 -18.65 15.52
CA GLU A 363 -8.80 -18.65 14.54
C GLU A 363 -8.62 -20.04 13.90
N LEU A 364 -8.55 -21.08 14.73
CA LEU A 364 -8.41 -22.47 14.28
C LEU A 364 -9.62 -22.94 13.46
N ALA A 365 -10.83 -22.57 13.86
CA ALA A 365 -12.04 -22.89 13.10
C ALA A 365 -12.06 -22.20 11.73
N VAL A 366 -11.57 -20.96 11.62
CA VAL A 366 -11.42 -20.26 10.34
C VAL A 366 -10.37 -20.94 9.46
N GLY A 367 -9.19 -21.23 10.03
CA GLY A 367 -8.11 -21.93 9.33
C GLY A 367 -8.53 -23.31 8.83
N ALA A 368 -9.26 -24.08 9.63
CA ALA A 368 -9.75 -25.40 9.26
C ALA A 368 -10.78 -25.37 8.13
N ARG A 369 -11.72 -24.41 8.14
CA ARG A 369 -12.69 -24.24 7.04
C ARG A 369 -11.98 -23.87 5.74
N LEU A 370 -11.03 -22.96 5.78
CA LEU A 370 -10.27 -22.55 4.59
C LEU A 370 -9.36 -23.68 4.07
N CYS A 371 -8.66 -24.38 4.95
CA CYS A 371 -7.83 -25.52 4.57
C CYS A 371 -8.67 -26.61 3.87
N LYS A 372 -9.84 -26.93 4.44
CA LYS A 372 -10.79 -27.86 3.82
C LYS A 372 -11.22 -27.40 2.43
N LEU A 373 -11.65 -26.14 2.29
CA LEU A 373 -12.05 -25.55 1.01
C LEU A 373 -10.94 -25.65 -0.05
N ILE A 374 -9.69 -25.30 0.31
CA ILE A 374 -8.56 -25.33 -0.63
C ILE A 374 -8.26 -26.77 -1.05
N ARG A 375 -8.22 -27.71 -0.11
CA ARG A 375 -7.94 -29.12 -0.40
C ARG A 375 -9.02 -29.77 -1.26
N GLU A 376 -10.29 -29.47 -1.00
CA GLU A 376 -11.42 -29.92 -1.84
C GLU A 376 -11.31 -29.34 -3.25
N SER A 377 -11.11 -28.02 -3.37
CA SER A 377 -10.98 -27.34 -4.67
C SER A 377 -9.80 -27.86 -5.50
N LEU A 378 -8.63 -28.05 -4.87
CA LEU A 378 -7.44 -28.59 -5.53
C LEU A 378 -7.58 -30.08 -5.83
N GLY A 379 -8.25 -30.85 -4.97
CA GLY A 379 -8.55 -32.26 -5.20
C GLY A 379 -9.48 -32.46 -6.39
N GLU A 380 -10.56 -31.70 -6.49
CA GLU A 380 -11.46 -31.70 -7.65
C GLU A 380 -10.74 -31.28 -8.92
N LEU A 381 -9.90 -30.23 -8.86
CA LEU A 381 -9.10 -29.80 -10.00
C LEU A 381 -8.12 -30.89 -10.44
N LEU A 382 -7.51 -31.62 -9.51
CA LEU A 382 -6.62 -32.74 -9.83
C LEU A 382 -7.37 -33.86 -10.57
N LEU A 383 -8.60 -34.18 -10.17
CA LEU A 383 -9.45 -35.17 -10.86
C LEU A 383 -9.83 -34.70 -12.27
N VAL A 384 -10.12 -33.40 -12.45
CA VAL A 384 -10.34 -32.80 -13.78
C VAL A 384 -9.09 -32.91 -14.64
N CYS A 385 -7.91 -32.60 -14.10
CA CYS A 385 -6.63 -32.69 -14.80
C CYS A 385 -6.29 -34.13 -15.22
N LYS A 386 -6.73 -35.13 -14.45
CA LYS A 386 -6.60 -36.56 -14.78
C LYS A 386 -7.67 -37.07 -15.77
N GLY A 387 -8.70 -36.28 -16.06
CA GLY A 387 -9.80 -36.64 -16.94
C GLY A 387 -10.92 -37.45 -16.28
N GLU A 388 -10.92 -37.56 -14.95
CA GLU A 388 -11.90 -38.33 -14.17
C GLU A 388 -13.18 -37.51 -13.86
N LEU A 389 -13.09 -36.18 -13.89
CA LEU A 389 -14.20 -35.26 -13.61
C LEU A 389 -14.38 -34.23 -14.73
N LYS A 390 -15.63 -33.87 -15.04
CA LYS A 390 -15.93 -32.84 -16.04
C LYS A 390 -15.64 -31.46 -15.47
N ILE A 391 -14.96 -30.62 -16.26
CA ILE A 391 -14.63 -29.25 -15.86
C ILE A 391 -15.91 -28.39 -15.70
N THR A 392 -16.10 -27.84 -14.50
CA THR A 392 -17.13 -26.83 -14.20
C THR A 392 -16.59 -25.43 -14.48
N ASN A 393 -17.48 -24.42 -14.49
CA ASN A 393 -17.04 -23.02 -14.69
C ASN A 393 -16.12 -22.53 -13.56
N SER A 394 -16.38 -22.92 -12.31
CA SER A 394 -15.53 -22.56 -11.17
C SER A 394 -14.15 -23.21 -11.25
N LEU A 395 -14.07 -24.50 -11.59
CA LEU A 395 -12.80 -25.22 -11.74
C LEU A 395 -11.99 -24.71 -12.93
N ARG A 396 -12.65 -24.24 -14.00
CA ARG A 396 -11.98 -23.58 -15.13
C ARG A 396 -11.32 -22.26 -14.72
N GLU A 397 -12.05 -21.44 -13.96
CA GLU A 397 -11.51 -20.19 -13.44
C GLU A 397 -10.35 -20.46 -12.47
N LEU A 398 -10.50 -21.43 -11.56
CA LEU A 398 -9.44 -21.86 -10.64
C LEU A 398 -8.19 -22.33 -11.39
N ALA A 399 -8.35 -23.15 -12.42
CA ALA A 399 -7.23 -23.62 -13.26
C ALA A 399 -6.50 -22.47 -13.95
N SER A 400 -7.24 -21.46 -14.43
CA SER A 400 -6.68 -20.25 -15.06
C SER A 400 -5.94 -19.35 -14.05
N GLN A 401 -6.47 -19.24 -12.82
CA GLN A 401 -5.83 -18.47 -11.75
C GLN A 401 -4.54 -19.13 -11.28
N ILE A 402 -4.55 -20.46 -11.08
CA ILE A 402 -3.35 -21.22 -10.71
C ILE A 402 -2.30 -21.19 -11.82
N SER A 403 -2.69 -21.36 -13.09
CA SER A 403 -1.75 -21.29 -14.22
C SER A 403 -1.12 -19.91 -14.38
N SER A 404 -1.87 -18.84 -14.08
CA SER A 404 -1.37 -17.46 -14.06
C SER A 404 -0.68 -17.07 -12.75
N SER A 405 -0.44 -18.01 -11.83
CA SER A 405 0.18 -17.79 -10.51
C SER A 405 -0.54 -16.76 -9.63
N LYS A 406 -1.85 -16.54 -9.85
CA LYS A 406 -2.70 -15.62 -9.07
C LYS A 406 -3.48 -16.36 -8.01
N VAL A 407 -3.51 -15.81 -6.79
CA VAL A 407 -4.30 -16.36 -5.68
C VAL A 407 -5.80 -16.20 -5.97
N PRO A 408 -6.60 -17.28 -5.89
CA PRO A 408 -8.04 -17.20 -6.02
C PRO A 408 -8.67 -16.20 -5.05
N PRO A 409 -9.68 -15.42 -5.49
CA PRO A 409 -10.34 -14.42 -4.66
C PRO A 409 -11.04 -15.06 -3.46
N GLU A 410 -11.57 -16.28 -3.61
CA GLU A 410 -12.24 -17.00 -2.53
C GLU A 410 -11.28 -17.33 -1.37
N TRP A 411 -10.00 -17.52 -1.64
CA TRP A 411 -8.99 -17.84 -0.63
C TRP A 411 -8.44 -16.57 0.03
N SER A 412 -8.12 -15.57 -0.79
CA SER A 412 -7.53 -14.30 -0.33
C SER A 412 -8.49 -13.36 0.42
N GLN A 413 -9.80 -13.63 0.39
CA GLN A 413 -10.79 -12.84 1.14
C GLN A 413 -10.91 -13.24 2.62
N VAL A 414 -10.44 -14.43 3.00
CA VAL A 414 -10.61 -14.94 4.38
C VAL A 414 -9.74 -14.21 5.39
N TYR A 415 -8.53 -13.84 4.99
CA TYR A 415 -7.61 -13.04 5.79
C TYR A 415 -6.82 -12.10 4.89
N VAL A 416 -6.35 -10.99 5.46
CA VAL A 416 -5.57 -10.01 4.71
C VAL A 416 -4.17 -10.55 4.44
N SER A 417 -3.87 -10.84 3.17
CA SER A 417 -2.52 -11.12 2.68
C SER A 417 -1.99 -9.99 1.80
N SER A 418 -0.69 -9.98 1.52
CA SER A 418 -0.13 -9.08 0.50
C SER A 418 -0.72 -9.40 -0.87
N GLN A 419 -1.11 -8.38 -1.64
CA GLN A 419 -1.75 -8.53 -2.95
C GLN A 419 -0.77 -8.97 -4.06
N GLU A 420 0.52 -9.02 -3.75
CA GLU A 420 1.59 -9.32 -4.70
C GLU A 420 2.09 -10.77 -4.61
N LEU A 421 1.51 -11.60 -3.72
CA LEU A 421 1.94 -12.98 -3.55
C LEU A 421 1.49 -13.88 -4.69
N THR A 422 2.41 -14.74 -5.12
CA THR A 422 2.06 -15.88 -5.97
C THR A 422 1.29 -16.93 -5.17
N VAL A 423 0.55 -17.82 -5.85
CA VAL A 423 -0.18 -18.93 -5.21
C VAL A 423 0.74 -19.76 -4.31
N LYS A 424 1.97 -20.03 -4.75
CA LYS A 424 2.94 -20.80 -3.98
C LYS A 424 3.34 -20.09 -2.69
N GLU A 425 3.76 -18.82 -2.79
CA GLU A 425 4.17 -18.03 -1.61
C GLU A 425 3.01 -17.85 -0.62
N TRP A 426 1.78 -17.68 -1.14
CA TRP A 426 0.58 -17.57 -0.31
C TRP A 426 0.25 -18.88 0.42
N LEU A 427 0.38 -20.03 -0.24
CA LEU A 427 0.17 -21.34 0.39
C LEU A 427 1.24 -21.65 1.43
N GLU A 428 2.50 -21.31 1.16
CA GLU A 428 3.57 -21.41 2.15
C GLU A 428 3.29 -20.52 3.37
N ASP A 429 2.81 -19.29 3.16
CA ASP A 429 2.39 -18.41 4.27
C ASP A 429 1.22 -19.00 5.05
N PHE A 430 0.18 -19.44 4.37
CA PHE A 430 -0.98 -20.07 5.00
C PHE A 430 -0.58 -21.30 5.82
N SER A 431 0.31 -22.14 5.28
CA SER A 431 0.84 -23.31 6.00
C SER A 431 1.59 -22.92 7.28
N ARG A 432 2.41 -21.86 7.25
CA ARG A 432 3.07 -21.31 8.46
C ARG A 432 2.06 -20.83 9.50
N ARG A 433 1.00 -20.14 9.09
CA ARG A 433 -0.07 -19.68 10.00
C ARG A 433 -0.76 -20.84 10.68
N LEU A 434 -1.09 -21.89 9.92
CA LEU A 434 -1.66 -23.12 10.45
C LEU A 434 -0.72 -23.83 11.42
N ALA A 435 0.58 -23.89 11.10
CA ALA A 435 1.60 -24.45 11.98
C ALA A 435 1.65 -23.70 13.33
N GLN A 436 1.63 -22.36 13.32
CA GLN A 436 1.56 -21.57 14.56
C GLN A 436 0.30 -21.90 15.38
N LEU A 437 -0.87 -21.93 14.73
CA LEU A 437 -2.13 -22.24 15.42
C LEU A 437 -2.10 -23.65 16.03
N ALA A 438 -1.54 -24.61 15.32
CA ALA A 438 -1.38 -25.97 15.82
C ALA A 438 -0.46 -26.00 17.05
N MET A 439 0.67 -25.28 17.03
CA MET A 439 1.58 -25.20 18.19
C MET A 439 0.91 -24.59 19.42
N VAL A 440 0.24 -23.43 19.27
CA VAL A 440 -0.41 -22.75 20.40
C VAL A 440 -1.61 -23.55 20.93
N SER A 441 -2.30 -24.31 20.07
CA SER A 441 -3.46 -25.12 20.47
C SER A 441 -3.14 -26.18 21.53
N ARG A 442 -1.89 -26.63 21.62
CA ARG A 442 -1.45 -27.66 22.58
C ARG A 442 -1.54 -27.21 24.03
N GLU A 443 -1.38 -25.91 24.31
CA GLU A 443 -1.53 -25.37 25.67
C GLU A 443 -2.96 -25.50 26.22
N PHE A 444 -3.94 -25.59 25.32
CA PHE A 444 -5.34 -25.69 25.67
C PHE A 444 -5.85 -27.15 25.77
N GLY A 445 -4.97 -28.14 25.52
CA GLY A 445 -5.31 -29.56 25.48
C GLY A 445 -5.92 -29.97 24.14
N THR A 446 -5.27 -30.91 23.46
CA THR A 446 -5.70 -31.46 22.16
C THR A 446 -5.96 -32.95 22.24
N THR A 447 -6.96 -33.45 21.51
CA THR A 447 -7.16 -34.90 21.32
C THR A 447 -6.25 -35.41 20.20
N GLY A 448 -5.15 -36.07 20.54
CA GLY A 448 -4.27 -36.73 19.56
C GLY A 448 -2.83 -36.85 20.03
N GLU A 449 -2.58 -37.71 21.02
CA GLU A 449 -1.31 -37.76 21.78
C GLU A 449 -0.17 -38.55 21.10
N GLU A 450 -0.35 -39.17 19.93
CA GLU A 450 0.62 -40.17 19.41
C GLU A 450 1.55 -39.72 18.27
N ASP A 451 1.26 -38.63 17.53
CA ASP A 451 2.05 -38.17 16.36
C ASP A 451 2.79 -36.81 16.56
N ASP A 452 2.85 -36.33 17.81
CA ASP A 452 3.08 -34.91 18.10
C ASP A 452 4.53 -34.43 17.87
N ALA A 453 5.55 -35.23 18.15
CA ALA A 453 6.95 -34.77 18.12
C ALA A 453 7.46 -34.43 16.70
N VAL A 454 7.18 -35.29 15.72
CA VAL A 454 7.61 -35.09 14.31
C VAL A 454 6.88 -33.91 13.67
N GLN A 455 5.60 -33.75 13.97
CA GLN A 455 4.81 -32.59 13.52
C GLN A 455 5.28 -31.29 14.19
N THR A 456 5.78 -31.37 15.44
CA THR A 456 6.39 -30.23 16.13
C THR A 456 7.64 -29.75 15.43
N GLU A 457 8.57 -30.66 15.14
CA GLU A 457 9.84 -30.30 14.51
C GLU A 457 9.63 -29.73 13.10
N ALA A 458 8.69 -30.31 12.34
CA ALA A 458 8.27 -29.78 11.04
C ALA A 458 7.65 -28.37 11.15
N ALA A 459 6.75 -28.14 12.12
CA ALA A 459 6.17 -26.84 12.38
C ALA A 459 7.21 -25.80 12.83
N MET A 460 8.16 -26.22 13.68
CA MET A 460 9.28 -25.39 14.14
C MET A 460 10.19 -24.98 12.97
N HIS A 461 10.50 -25.91 12.06
CA HIS A 461 11.29 -25.62 10.87
C HIS A 461 10.58 -24.64 9.92
N LEU A 462 9.26 -24.78 9.74
CA LEU A 462 8.45 -23.86 8.92
C LEU A 462 8.42 -22.43 9.49
N LEU A 463 8.49 -22.30 10.81
CA LEU A 463 8.43 -21.01 11.52
C LEU A 463 9.81 -20.41 11.81
N ALA A 464 10.91 -21.07 11.41
CA ALA A 464 12.28 -20.66 11.72
C ALA A 464 12.62 -19.23 11.28
N ARG A 465 11.92 -18.69 10.27
CA ARG A 465 12.11 -17.29 9.81
C ARG A 465 11.51 -16.23 10.74
N GLN A 466 10.45 -16.58 11.47
CA GLN A 466 9.60 -15.64 12.22
C GLN A 466 9.69 -15.84 13.73
N ARG A 467 10.52 -16.81 14.14
CA ARG A 467 10.81 -17.15 15.52
C ARG A 467 12.16 -16.60 15.95
N ASP A 468 12.17 -16.15 17.19
CA ASP A 468 13.35 -16.20 18.04
C ASP A 468 13.40 -17.60 18.67
N ASN A 469 14.55 -18.02 19.23
CA ASN A 469 14.78 -19.34 19.84
C ASN A 469 13.80 -19.77 20.97
N GLY A 470 12.75 -18.99 21.28
CA GLY A 470 11.73 -19.28 22.29
C GLY A 470 10.51 -20.02 21.75
N GLU A 471 9.84 -20.75 22.64
CA GLU A 471 8.64 -21.53 22.32
C GLU A 471 7.40 -20.63 22.09
N LEU A 472 6.48 -21.03 21.21
CA LEU A 472 5.29 -20.25 20.88
C LEU A 472 4.19 -20.69 21.83
N THR A 473 3.62 -19.74 22.53
CA THR A 473 2.63 -19.94 23.60
C THR A 473 1.45 -19.01 23.35
N GLN A 474 0.36 -19.15 24.09
CA GLN A 474 -0.74 -18.18 24.01
C GLN A 474 -0.30 -16.73 24.34
N TRP A 475 0.81 -16.58 25.06
CA TRP A 475 1.41 -15.30 25.47
C TRP A 475 2.67 -14.92 24.66
N ARG A 476 3.16 -15.78 23.76
CA ARG A 476 4.29 -15.51 22.86
C ARG A 476 3.96 -15.96 21.45
N ILE A 477 3.67 -15.01 20.56
CA ILE A 477 3.18 -15.31 19.22
C ILE A 477 3.83 -14.47 18.13
N TRP A 478 3.83 -15.00 16.90
CA TRP A 478 3.98 -14.16 15.72
C TRP A 478 2.59 -13.57 15.38
N LEU A 479 2.39 -12.32 15.78
CA LEU A 479 1.08 -11.64 15.69
C LEU A 479 0.61 -11.50 14.23
N GLY A 480 1.54 -11.29 13.29
CA GLY A 480 1.22 -11.22 11.86
C GLY A 480 0.78 -12.56 11.25
N GLY A 481 0.98 -13.68 11.96
CA GLY A 481 0.54 -15.01 11.57
C GLY A 481 -0.93 -15.30 11.88
N LEU A 482 -1.57 -14.53 12.77
CA LEU A 482 -3.00 -14.68 13.04
C LEU A 482 -3.85 -14.15 11.88
N PHE A 483 -5.04 -14.72 11.68
CA PHE A 483 -5.99 -14.21 10.70
C PHE A 483 -6.60 -12.88 11.16
N PHE A 484 -6.83 -12.71 12.47
CA PHE A 484 -7.37 -11.49 13.07
C PHE A 484 -6.49 -10.96 14.23
N PRO A 485 -5.35 -10.29 13.93
CA PRO A 485 -4.42 -9.76 14.94
C PRO A 485 -5.05 -8.85 16.00
N SER A 486 -5.99 -7.98 15.60
CA SER A 486 -6.66 -7.07 16.54
C SER A 486 -7.57 -7.80 17.53
N ALA A 487 -8.11 -8.97 17.13
CA ALA A 487 -8.90 -9.80 18.03
C ALA A 487 -8.04 -10.37 19.15
N TYR A 488 -6.80 -10.78 18.83
CA TYR A 488 -5.83 -11.24 19.82
C TYR A 488 -5.47 -10.13 20.82
N LEU A 489 -5.19 -8.90 20.37
CA LEU A 489 -4.93 -7.77 21.28
C LEU A 489 -6.12 -7.48 22.20
N THR A 490 -7.35 -7.65 21.70
CA THR A 490 -8.56 -7.49 22.51
C THR A 490 -8.70 -8.62 23.54
N ALA A 491 -8.38 -9.85 23.14
CA ALA A 491 -8.39 -11.01 24.02
C ALA A 491 -7.35 -10.90 25.14
N THR A 492 -6.12 -10.43 24.84
CA THR A 492 -5.10 -10.21 25.88
C THR A 492 -5.52 -9.11 26.85
N ARG A 493 -6.12 -8.02 26.36
CA ARG A 493 -6.69 -6.96 27.20
C ARG A 493 -7.76 -7.50 28.14
N GLN A 494 -8.67 -8.33 27.63
CA GLN A 494 -9.72 -8.97 28.43
C GLN A 494 -9.16 -9.95 29.45
N ALA A 495 -8.16 -10.77 29.08
CA ALA A 495 -7.53 -11.72 29.97
C ALA A 495 -6.85 -11.02 31.15
N VAL A 496 -6.10 -9.94 30.91
CA VAL A 496 -5.48 -9.15 31.98
C VAL A 496 -6.53 -8.43 32.84
N ALA A 497 -7.56 -7.86 32.22
CA ALA A 497 -8.66 -7.23 32.96
C ALA A 497 -9.37 -8.21 33.89
N GLN A 498 -9.66 -9.43 33.43
CA GLN A 498 -10.30 -10.49 34.21
C GLN A 498 -9.40 -10.97 35.35
N ALA A 499 -8.10 -11.14 35.09
CA ALA A 499 -7.13 -11.59 36.09
C ALA A 499 -6.89 -10.56 37.21
N LYS A 500 -6.97 -9.26 36.90
CA LYS A 500 -6.69 -8.17 37.85
C LYS A 500 -7.95 -7.47 38.39
N GLY A 501 -9.13 -7.77 37.83
CA GLY A 501 -10.40 -7.11 38.19
C GLY A 501 -10.45 -5.64 37.76
N TRP A 502 -9.76 -5.28 36.68
CA TRP A 502 -9.70 -3.90 36.18
C TRP A 502 -10.75 -3.62 35.11
N SER A 503 -11.22 -2.37 35.03
CA SER A 503 -12.03 -1.93 33.90
C SER A 503 -11.21 -1.96 32.61
N LEU A 504 -11.83 -2.37 31.50
CA LEU A 504 -11.17 -2.35 30.21
C LEU A 504 -10.69 -0.94 29.86
N ASP A 505 -11.47 0.09 30.16
CA ASP A 505 -11.19 1.48 29.77
C ASP A 505 -10.02 2.10 30.55
N ASP A 506 -9.69 1.54 31.71
CA ASP A 506 -8.58 2.01 32.54
C ASP A 506 -7.24 1.39 32.14
N LEU A 507 -7.24 0.47 31.17
CA LEU A 507 -6.04 -0.15 30.65
C LEU A 507 -5.36 0.70 29.56
N ALA A 508 -4.04 0.79 29.65
CA ALA A 508 -3.17 1.31 28.62
C ALA A 508 -2.06 0.28 28.31
N VAL A 509 -1.42 0.43 27.15
CA VAL A 509 -0.34 -0.48 26.70
C VAL A 509 1.00 0.24 26.79
N GLU A 510 2.00 -0.44 27.35
CA GLU A 510 3.40 -0.04 27.28
C GLU A 510 4.22 -1.16 26.62
N VAL A 511 5.36 -0.80 26.05
CA VAL A 511 6.14 -1.69 25.20
C VAL A 511 7.62 -1.67 25.58
N ILE A 512 8.24 -2.85 25.59
CA ILE A 512 9.69 -3.04 25.62
C ILE A 512 10.10 -3.84 24.40
N VAL A 513 11.21 -3.46 23.76
CA VAL A 513 11.80 -4.21 22.64
C VAL A 513 13.09 -4.88 23.11
N GLY A 514 13.37 -6.08 22.61
CA GLY A 514 14.63 -6.81 22.86
C GLY A 514 14.66 -7.65 24.13
N SER A 515 13.50 -7.87 24.76
CA SER A 515 13.39 -8.76 25.92
C SER A 515 12.74 -10.09 25.52
N SER A 516 13.42 -11.19 25.82
CA SER A 516 13.00 -12.54 25.47
C SER A 516 12.15 -13.23 26.53
N GLU A 517 11.92 -12.60 27.68
CA GLU A 517 11.17 -13.19 28.80
C GLU A 517 9.98 -12.32 29.18
N ALA A 518 8.87 -12.97 29.56
CA ALA A 518 7.72 -12.27 30.10
C ALA A 518 8.07 -11.79 31.50
N LYS A 519 8.01 -10.47 31.72
CA LYS A 519 8.39 -9.89 33.02
C LYS A 519 7.34 -10.11 34.11
N ASP A 520 6.08 -10.26 33.73
CA ASP A 520 4.91 -10.39 34.62
C ASP A 520 3.74 -11.04 33.86
N ASP A 521 2.71 -11.52 34.58
CA ASP A 521 1.45 -12.10 34.04
C ASP A 521 0.60 -11.12 33.19
N GLN A 522 1.03 -9.86 33.10
CA GLN A 522 0.39 -8.79 32.33
C GLN A 522 1.06 -8.58 30.97
N CYS A 523 2.11 -9.35 30.68
CA CYS A 523 2.97 -9.20 29.52
C CYS A 523 2.70 -10.29 28.48
N PHE A 524 2.78 -9.91 27.22
CA PHE A 524 2.79 -10.83 26.08
C PHE A 524 3.86 -10.42 25.08
N ILE A 525 4.41 -11.40 24.37
CA ILE A 525 5.58 -11.24 23.51
C ILE A 525 5.14 -11.41 22.06
N ILE A 526 5.55 -10.47 21.23
CA ILE A 526 5.31 -10.50 19.79
C ILE A 526 6.65 -10.72 19.08
N THR A 527 6.73 -11.74 18.24
CA THR A 527 7.90 -12.08 17.42
C THR A 527 7.65 -11.85 15.93
N GLY A 528 8.70 -11.94 15.11
CA GLY A 528 8.61 -11.81 13.65
C GLY A 528 8.32 -10.38 13.18
N LEU A 529 8.79 -9.40 13.94
CA LEU A 529 8.55 -7.98 13.67
C LEU A 529 9.63 -7.42 12.76
N THR A 530 9.22 -6.54 11.85
CA THR A 530 10.15 -5.73 11.06
C THR A 530 9.80 -4.26 11.22
N VAL A 531 10.80 -3.39 11.14
CA VAL A 531 10.62 -1.94 11.16
C VAL A 531 11.09 -1.35 9.84
N GLU A 532 10.25 -0.53 9.23
CA GLU A 532 10.56 0.24 8.03
C GLU A 532 10.92 1.69 8.40
N GLY A 533 11.87 2.28 7.70
CA GLY A 533 12.28 3.68 7.88
C GLY A 533 13.19 3.95 9.09
N ALA A 534 13.46 2.94 9.91
CA ALA A 534 14.38 2.96 11.06
C ALA A 534 15.10 1.61 11.20
N ALA A 535 16.14 1.56 12.03
CA ALA A 535 16.75 0.31 12.49
C ALA A 535 16.80 0.26 14.01
N TRP A 536 16.78 -0.96 14.56
CA TRP A 536 16.97 -1.15 15.99
C TRP A 536 18.46 -1.13 16.33
N ASN A 537 18.88 -0.21 17.21
CA ASN A 537 20.21 -0.20 17.78
C ASN A 537 20.22 -1.01 19.08
N SER A 538 20.87 -2.17 19.06
CA SER A 538 20.94 -3.07 20.22
C SER A 538 21.80 -2.54 21.37
N THR A 539 22.77 -1.64 21.13
CA THR A 539 23.63 -1.11 22.21
C THR A 539 22.90 -0.07 23.04
N GLU A 540 22.09 0.76 22.40
CA GLU A 540 21.33 1.84 23.05
C GLU A 540 19.87 1.51 23.30
N ALA A 541 19.41 0.34 22.83
CA ALA A 541 18.03 -0.13 22.94
C ALA A 541 17.01 0.91 22.44
N CYS A 542 17.27 1.51 21.28
CA CYS A 542 16.39 2.50 20.65
C CYS A 542 16.39 2.39 19.12
N LEU A 543 15.41 3.03 18.49
CA LEU A 543 15.37 3.21 17.05
C LEU A 543 16.40 4.26 16.61
N ASP A 544 17.16 3.90 15.60
CA ASP A 544 18.20 4.73 14.97
C ASP A 544 18.00 4.84 13.46
N VAL A 545 18.61 5.85 12.86
CA VAL A 545 18.57 6.11 11.43
C VAL A 545 19.37 5.03 10.70
N THR A 546 18.84 4.58 9.55
CA THR A 546 19.47 3.53 8.76
C THR A 546 19.36 3.81 7.27
N HIS A 547 20.29 3.26 6.50
CA HIS A 547 20.22 3.20 5.05
C HIS A 547 19.45 1.97 4.54
N THR A 548 19.10 1.00 5.40
CA THR A 548 18.23 -0.11 5.01
C THR A 548 16.77 0.34 4.96
N LEU A 549 15.98 -0.27 4.09
CA LEU A 549 14.56 0.08 3.92
C LEU A 549 13.70 -0.52 5.03
N ALA A 550 14.00 -1.77 5.36
CA ALA A 550 13.45 -2.52 6.46
C ALA A 550 14.61 -3.16 7.25
N SER A 551 14.37 -3.40 8.53
CA SER A 551 15.26 -4.18 9.39
C SER A 551 14.43 -5.03 10.34
N ASN A 552 15.03 -6.12 10.83
CA ASN A 552 14.38 -6.96 11.83
C ASN A 552 14.33 -6.22 13.15
N LEU A 553 13.16 -6.21 13.78
CA LEU A 553 12.97 -5.70 15.12
C LEU A 553 13.00 -6.89 16.09
N PRO A 554 13.81 -6.84 17.17
CA PRO A 554 13.77 -7.88 18.20
C PRO A 554 12.36 -8.05 18.79
N PRO A 555 12.09 -9.15 19.52
CA PRO A 555 10.80 -9.39 20.14
C PRO A 555 10.34 -8.21 20.97
N MET A 556 9.05 -7.93 20.83
CA MET A 556 8.39 -6.82 21.50
C MET A 556 7.50 -7.36 22.59
N VAL A 557 7.84 -7.04 23.84
CA VAL A 557 7.02 -7.32 25.01
C VAL A 557 6.03 -6.19 25.17
N MET A 558 4.75 -6.50 25.00
CA MET A 558 3.64 -5.60 25.31
C MET A 558 3.11 -5.90 26.69
N ARG A 559 2.84 -4.87 27.47
CA ARG A 559 2.27 -4.98 28.82
C ARG A 559 1.04 -4.10 28.96
N TRP A 560 -0.03 -4.68 29.49
CA TRP A 560 -1.20 -3.94 29.92
C TRP A 560 -1.00 -3.41 31.34
N TYR A 561 -1.14 -2.11 31.52
CA TYR A 561 -1.05 -1.45 32.83
C TYR A 561 -2.27 -0.58 33.09
N HIS A 562 -2.58 -0.36 34.37
CA HIS A 562 -3.65 0.52 34.79
C HIS A 562 -3.20 1.97 34.68
N LYS A 563 -3.99 2.85 34.05
CA LYS A 563 -3.62 4.25 33.78
C LYS A 563 -3.19 5.03 35.03
N ALA A 564 -3.75 4.70 36.20
CA ALA A 564 -3.38 5.34 37.46
C ALA A 564 -1.96 4.96 37.95
N ASP A 565 -1.45 3.80 37.55
CA ASP A 565 -0.13 3.31 37.97
C ASP A 565 1.01 3.96 37.15
N GLY A 566 0.69 4.58 36.02
CA GLY A 566 1.66 5.12 35.07
C GLY A 566 2.50 4.05 34.36
N CYS A 567 3.35 4.48 33.42
CA CYS A 567 4.27 3.57 32.71
C CYS A 567 5.41 3.15 33.63
N LYS A 568 5.69 1.84 33.73
CA LYS A 568 6.82 1.30 34.49
C LYS A 568 8.09 1.15 33.66
N PHE A 569 7.93 0.96 32.35
CA PHE A 569 9.04 0.57 31.48
C PHE A 569 9.61 1.73 30.67
N LYS A 570 8.93 2.87 30.64
CA LYS A 570 9.45 4.06 29.98
C LYS A 570 10.60 4.64 30.80
N GLN A 571 11.77 4.71 30.19
CA GLN A 571 12.97 5.24 30.85
C GLN A 571 12.91 6.78 30.84
N PRO A 572 13.22 7.44 31.98
CA PRO A 572 13.33 8.89 32.01
C PRO A 572 14.52 9.35 31.16
N GLY A 573 14.31 10.35 30.30
CA GLY A 573 15.35 10.91 29.42
C GLY A 573 15.41 10.30 28.01
N VAL A 574 14.62 9.28 27.70
CA VAL A 574 14.51 8.70 26.35
C VAL A 574 13.31 9.31 25.61
N THR A 575 13.52 9.70 24.36
CA THR A 575 12.44 10.20 23.49
C THR A 575 11.63 9.02 22.95
N TYR A 576 10.31 9.05 23.15
CA TYR A 576 9.39 8.05 22.61
C TYR A 576 8.64 8.59 21.40
N ILE A 577 8.47 7.75 20.37
CA ILE A 577 7.70 8.07 19.17
C ILE A 577 6.50 7.13 19.03
N ALA A 578 5.33 7.70 18.76
CA ALA A 578 4.12 6.95 18.46
C ALA A 578 4.25 6.29 17.08
N THR A 579 4.48 4.99 17.06
CA THR A 579 4.77 4.21 15.85
C THR A 579 3.56 3.34 15.48
N PRO A 580 3.06 3.41 14.23
CA PRO A 580 1.97 2.56 13.78
C PRO A 580 2.44 1.13 13.54
N LEU A 581 1.63 0.16 13.96
CA LEU A 581 1.77 -1.26 13.67
C LEU A 581 0.82 -1.61 12.53
N PHE A 582 1.38 -1.89 11.36
CA PHE A 582 0.62 -2.41 10.23
C PHE A 582 0.73 -3.92 10.15
N LEU A 583 -0.30 -4.56 9.63
CA LEU A 583 -0.25 -5.99 9.37
C LEU A 583 0.90 -6.35 8.43
N ASN A 584 1.04 -5.62 7.32
CA ASN A 584 2.04 -5.89 6.30
C ASN A 584 2.49 -4.60 5.58
N ARG A 585 3.46 -4.75 4.67
CA ARG A 585 4.05 -3.68 3.85
C ARG A 585 3.05 -2.82 3.06
N SER A 586 1.82 -3.29 2.82
CA SER A 586 0.80 -2.52 2.11
C SER A 586 0.30 -1.32 2.92
N ARG A 587 0.50 -1.35 4.26
CA ARG A 587 0.03 -0.35 5.23
C ARG A 587 -1.47 -0.03 5.13
N LYS A 588 -2.29 -0.98 4.65
CA LYS A 588 -3.75 -0.82 4.55
C LYS A 588 -4.45 -1.09 5.88
N ASP A 589 -3.97 -2.08 6.63
CA ASP A 589 -4.56 -2.53 7.88
C ASP A 589 -3.70 -2.13 9.07
N LEU A 590 -4.14 -1.08 9.75
CA LEU A 590 -3.56 -0.61 11.00
C LEU A 590 -4.09 -1.47 12.15
N VAL A 591 -3.19 -2.07 12.93
CA VAL A 591 -3.53 -2.92 14.07
C VAL A 591 -3.55 -2.12 15.37
N ALA A 592 -2.50 -1.35 15.64
CA ALA A 592 -2.38 -0.52 16.85
C ALA A 592 -1.32 0.59 16.66
N PHE A 593 -1.26 1.52 17.60
CA PHE A 593 -0.11 2.41 17.80
C PHE A 593 0.63 1.98 19.06
N VAL A 594 1.97 2.03 19.04
CA VAL A 594 2.80 1.82 20.23
C VAL A 594 3.88 2.88 20.32
N ASP A 595 4.28 3.20 21.54
CA ASP A 595 5.38 4.12 21.78
C ASP A 595 6.70 3.34 21.79
N LEU A 596 7.60 3.66 20.85
CA LEU A 596 8.94 3.07 20.76
C LEU A 596 10.01 4.09 21.15
N PRO A 597 11.09 3.65 21.83
CA PRO A 597 12.23 4.52 22.12
C PRO A 597 12.96 4.88 20.82
N ALA A 598 13.31 6.15 20.66
CA ALA A 598 14.06 6.68 19.53
C ALA A 598 15.30 7.45 20.03
N HIS A 599 16.36 7.42 19.23
CA HIS A 599 17.62 8.04 19.55
C HIS A 599 17.46 9.56 19.77
N ALA A 600 17.95 10.07 20.91
CA ALA A 600 17.67 11.44 21.38
C ALA A 600 18.27 12.55 20.50
N GLN A 601 19.30 12.24 19.72
CA GLN A 601 19.91 13.18 18.76
C GLN A 601 18.93 13.64 17.67
N TYR A 602 17.91 12.82 17.35
CA TYR A 602 17.02 13.11 16.24
C TYR A 602 15.64 13.58 16.73
N PRO A 603 15.07 14.63 16.11
CA PRO A 603 13.75 15.13 16.49
C PRO A 603 12.64 14.13 16.10
N PRO A 604 11.51 14.08 16.85
CA PRO A 604 10.37 13.21 16.55
C PRO A 604 9.83 13.33 15.11
N SER A 605 9.91 14.53 14.52
CA SER A 605 9.44 14.79 13.15
C SER A 605 10.20 14.01 12.09
N LEU A 606 11.48 13.70 12.30
CA LEU A 606 12.29 12.93 11.36
C LEU A 606 11.66 11.55 11.11
N TRP A 607 11.25 10.87 12.17
CA TRP A 607 10.65 9.54 12.10
C TRP A 607 9.30 9.55 11.37
N VAL A 608 8.52 10.61 11.57
CA VAL A 608 7.25 10.82 10.84
C VAL A 608 7.53 11.04 9.35
N GLN A 609 8.51 11.88 9.00
CA GLN A 609 8.89 12.14 7.61
C GLN A 609 9.42 10.87 6.90
N ARG A 610 10.23 10.09 7.60
CA ARG A 610 10.74 8.79 7.12
C ARG A 610 9.64 7.74 7.00
N GLY A 611 8.45 8.02 7.54
CA GLY A 611 7.32 7.11 7.51
C GLY A 611 7.60 5.85 8.32
N THR A 612 8.26 5.99 9.47
CA THR A 612 8.63 4.87 10.34
C THR A 612 7.40 4.09 10.75
N ALA A 613 7.43 2.77 10.57
CA ALA A 613 6.33 1.89 10.91
C ALA A 613 6.85 0.50 11.24
N VAL A 614 6.13 -0.20 12.13
CA VAL A 614 6.39 -1.61 12.43
C VAL A 614 5.43 -2.45 11.59
N LEU A 615 5.94 -3.50 10.97
CA LEU A 615 5.18 -4.50 10.23
C LEU A 615 5.16 -5.79 11.04
N LEU A 616 3.96 -6.35 11.21
CA LEU A 616 3.75 -7.62 11.90
C LEU A 616 4.08 -8.84 11.02
N TRP A 617 4.03 -8.64 9.71
CA TRP A 617 4.26 -9.65 8.70
C TRP A 617 5.11 -9.05 7.56
N SER A 618 6.16 -9.76 7.19
CA SER A 618 7.04 -9.45 6.07
C SER A 618 7.42 -10.72 5.31
N ASP A 619 7.68 -10.58 4.01
CA ASP A 619 8.13 -11.71 3.17
C ASP A 619 9.64 -12.00 3.28
N PHE A 620 10.37 -11.19 4.04
CA PHE A 620 11.82 -11.27 4.22
C PHE A 620 12.22 -12.37 5.21
#